data_AF-A0A925AEH7-F1
#
_entry.id   AF-A0A925AEH7-F1
#
_cell.length_a   1.000
_cell.length_b   1.000
_cell.length_c   1.000
_cell.angle_alpha   90.00
_cell.angle_beta   90.00
_cell.angle_gamma   90.00
#
_symmetry.space_group_name_H-M   'P 1'
#
loop_
_entity.id
_entity.type
_entity.pdbx_description
1 polymer ?
#
loop_
_entity_poly.entity_id
_entity_poly.type
_entity_poly.pdbx_seq_one_letter_code
_entity_poly.pdbx_strand_id
1 'polypeptide(L)'
;MSPKSFFQNLLLISACTAVVLAGLHFFAPQAQQHWKFAAGSIFLFALVCTGLFYAGASSARSQNKHAFTNLVSVSVFGKMVVALAALFVYQQVAAPSNQWFVGIFLWCYVVFTGFEVWFMTKLAKT
;
A
#
# COMPACT_ATOMS: atom_id res chain seq x y z
N MET A 1 -14.54 -8.80 9.56
CA MET A 1 -14.71 -8.51 8.10
C MET A 1 -14.49 -9.79 7.29
N SER A 2 -15.34 -10.11 6.30
CA SER A 2 -15.17 -11.33 5.49
C SER A 2 -14.02 -11.18 4.49
N PRO A 3 -13.31 -12.28 4.14
CA PRO A 3 -12.25 -12.25 3.13
C PRO A 3 -12.74 -11.73 1.77
N LYS A 4 -13.96 -12.10 1.37
CA LYS A 4 -14.58 -11.66 0.11
C LYS A 4 -14.72 -10.14 0.05
N SER A 5 -15.22 -9.51 1.12
CA SER A 5 -15.34 -8.05 1.20
C SER A 5 -13.98 -7.35 1.27
N PHE A 6 -12.95 -7.99 1.85
CA PHE A 6 -11.60 -7.45 1.85
C PHE A 6 -11.02 -7.38 0.44
N PHE A 7 -11.01 -8.50 -0.28
CA PHE A 7 -10.47 -8.53 -1.63
C PHE A 7 -11.25 -7.62 -2.57
N GLN A 8 -12.58 -7.51 -2.45
CA GLN A 8 -13.36 -6.55 -3.23
C GLN A 8 -12.93 -5.10 -3.00
N ASN A 9 -12.77 -4.67 -1.74
CA ASN A 9 -12.33 -3.31 -1.43
C ASN A 9 -10.87 -3.07 -1.84
N LEU A 10 -10.00 -4.07 -1.68
CA LEU A 10 -8.61 -4.00 -2.14
C LEU A 10 -8.53 -3.82 -3.67
N LEU A 11 -9.34 -4.57 -4.42
CA LEU A 11 -9.43 -4.45 -5.87
C LEU A 11 -9.97 -3.09 -6.29
N LEU A 12 -11.02 -2.62 -5.61
CA LEU A 12 -11.62 -1.31 -5.87
C LEU A 12 -10.60 -0.18 -5.63
N ILE A 13 -9.90 -0.19 -4.50
CA ILE A 13 -8.90 0.84 -4.19
C ILE A 13 -7.70 0.76 -5.13
N SER A 14 -7.25 -0.45 -5.46
CA SER A 14 -6.16 -0.65 -6.43
C SER A 14 -6.56 -0.14 -7.81
N ALA A 15 -7.80 -0.40 -8.25
CA ALA A 15 -8.34 0.09 -9.51
C ALA A 15 -8.51 1.62 -9.52
N CYS A 16 -9.05 2.21 -8.45
CA CYS A 16 -9.14 3.66 -8.31
C CYS A 16 -7.75 4.32 -8.34
N THR A 17 -6.77 3.74 -7.63
CA THR A 17 -5.39 4.24 -7.61
C THR A 17 -4.76 4.13 -9.00
N ALA A 18 -4.99 3.02 -9.71
CA ALA A 18 -4.52 2.83 -11.07
C ALA A 18 -5.16 3.83 -12.06
N VAL A 19 -6.44 4.15 -11.93
CA VAL A 19 -7.13 5.16 -12.74
C VAL A 19 -6.55 6.56 -12.50
N VAL A 20 -6.32 6.94 -11.24
CA VAL A 20 -5.68 8.23 -10.90
C VAL A 20 -4.27 8.31 -11.50
N LEU A 21 -3.49 7.22 -11.41
CA LEU A 21 -2.16 7.14 -11.99
C LEU A 21 -2.17 7.14 -13.52
N ALA A 22 -3.16 6.51 -14.15
CA ALA A 22 -3.37 6.56 -15.60
C ALA A 22 -3.75 7.97 -16.07
N GLY A 23 -4.56 8.70 -15.28
CA GLY A 23 -4.81 10.12 -15.50
C GLY A 23 -3.53 10.95 -15.42
N LEU A 24 -2.74 10.78 -14.35
CA LEU A 24 -1.43 11.42 -14.19
C LEU A 24 -0.47 11.09 -15.35
N HIS A 25 -0.50 9.85 -15.86
CA HIS A 25 0.27 9.43 -17.01
C HIS A 25 -0.11 10.18 -18.30
N PHE A 26 -1.39 10.50 -18.49
CA PHE A 26 -1.87 11.26 -19.65
C PHE A 26 -1.53 12.75 -19.57
N PHE A 27 -1.54 13.34 -18.37
CA PHE A 27 -1.29 14.77 -18.17
C PHE A 27 0.19 15.13 -17.98
N ALA A 28 1.03 14.20 -17.51
CA ALA A 28 2.45 14.45 -17.24
C ALA A 28 3.35 13.49 -18.06
N PRO A 29 4.04 13.98 -19.12
CA PRO A 29 4.97 13.18 -19.92
C PRO A 29 6.09 12.53 -19.09
N GLN A 30 6.48 13.18 -17.99
CA GLN A 30 7.50 12.70 -17.05
C GLN A 30 7.01 11.49 -16.22
N ALA A 31 5.70 11.36 -15.99
CA ALA A 31 5.12 10.20 -15.32
C ALA A 31 5.08 8.97 -16.25
N GLN A 32 5.18 9.15 -17.56
CA GLN A 32 5.17 8.03 -18.51
C GLN A 32 6.36 7.10 -18.35
N GLN A 33 7.55 7.63 -18.03
CA GLN A 33 8.74 6.82 -17.82
C GLN A 33 8.68 5.95 -16.54
N HIS A 34 7.83 6.32 -15.58
CA HIS A 34 7.76 5.67 -14.26
C HIS A 34 6.56 4.72 -14.10
N TRP A 35 5.82 4.39 -15.17
CA TRP A 35 4.60 3.58 -15.08
C TRP A 35 4.85 2.18 -14.49
N LYS A 36 5.99 1.55 -14.82
CA LYS A 36 6.39 0.25 -14.26
C LYS A 36 6.58 0.32 -12.75
N PHE A 37 7.12 1.44 -12.26
CA PHE A 37 7.32 1.68 -10.83
C PHE A 37 5.98 1.95 -10.12
N ALA A 38 5.08 2.68 -10.75
CA ALA A 38 3.72 2.88 -10.24
C ALA A 38 2.98 1.55 -10.08
N ALA A 39 2.99 0.70 -11.11
CA ALA A 39 2.40 -0.64 -11.07
C ALA A 39 3.05 -1.53 -10.00
N GLY A 40 4.38 -1.52 -9.92
CA GLY A 40 5.13 -2.25 -8.89
C GLY A 40 4.79 -1.79 -7.46
N SER A 41 4.60 -0.48 -7.26
CA SER A 41 4.22 0.09 -5.96
C SER A 41 2.80 -0.35 -5.56
N ILE A 42 1.83 -0.28 -6.48
CA ILE A 42 0.47 -0.79 -6.22
C ILE A 42 0.51 -2.26 -5.82
N PHE A 43 1.25 -3.09 -6.58
CA PHE A 43 1.38 -4.51 -6.30
C PHE A 43 2.01 -4.76 -4.92
N LEU A 44 3.09 -4.05 -4.60
CA LEU A 44 3.78 -4.15 -3.32
C LEU A 44 2.85 -3.76 -2.15
N PHE A 45 2.14 -2.64 -2.24
CA PHE A 45 1.21 -2.23 -1.17
C PHE A 45 0.00 -3.15 -1.06
N ALA A 46 -0.49 -3.71 -2.17
CA ALA A 46 -1.55 -4.70 -2.16
C ALA A 46 -1.10 -6.00 -1.46
N LEU A 47 0.15 -6.44 -1.69
CA LEU A 47 0.74 -7.60 -1.02
C LEU A 47 0.87 -7.34 0.48
N VAL A 48 1.38 -6.18 0.89
CA VAL A 48 1.45 -5.77 2.30
C VAL A 48 0.06 -5.79 2.95
N CYS A 49 -0.95 -5.18 2.31
CA CYS A 49 -2.32 -5.18 2.85
C CYS A 49 -2.88 -6.59 2.98
N THR A 50 -2.60 -7.48 2.02
CA THR A 50 -3.04 -8.87 2.06
C THR A 50 -2.40 -9.62 3.22
N GLY A 51 -1.08 -9.52 3.38
CA GLY A 51 -0.36 -10.11 4.52
C GLY A 51 -0.91 -9.62 5.85
N LEU A 52 -1.17 -8.32 5.94
CA LEU A 52 -1.72 -7.71 7.15
C LEU A 52 -3.17 -8.14 7.44
N PHE A 53 -3.99 -8.36 6.42
CA PHE A 53 -5.34 -8.87 6.60
C PHE A 53 -5.33 -10.26 7.23
N TYR A 54 -4.48 -11.17 6.74
CA TYR A 54 -4.34 -12.50 7.34
C TYR A 54 -3.77 -12.43 8.76
N ALA A 55 -2.73 -11.62 8.97
CA ALA A 55 -2.14 -11.43 10.29
C ALA A 55 -3.14 -10.82 11.27
N GLY A 56 -3.92 -9.82 10.83
CA GLY A 56 -4.98 -9.16 11.59
C GLY A 56 -6.15 -10.09 11.89
N ALA A 57 -6.59 -10.91 10.93
CA ALA A 57 -7.66 -11.90 11.13
C ALA A 57 -7.23 -13.08 12.04
N SER A 58 -5.94 -13.39 12.09
CA SER A 58 -5.37 -14.32 13.08
C SER A 58 -5.31 -13.68 14.47
N SER A 59 -4.83 -12.44 14.55
CA SER A 59 -4.66 -11.72 15.81
C SER A 59 -5.97 -11.28 16.46
N ALA A 60 -7.02 -10.98 15.68
CA ALA A 60 -8.35 -10.67 16.19
C ALA A 60 -9.04 -11.88 16.84
N ARG A 61 -8.68 -13.10 16.42
CA ARG A 61 -9.14 -14.35 17.08
C ARG A 61 -8.36 -14.66 18.36
N SER A 62 -7.18 -14.06 18.52
CA SER A 62 -6.40 -14.11 19.76
C SER A 62 -6.98 -13.09 20.75
N GLN A 63 -7.28 -13.54 21.98
CA GLN A 63 -7.78 -12.69 23.09
C GLN A 63 -6.80 -11.58 23.51
N ASN A 64 -5.61 -11.50 22.92
CA ASN A 64 -4.55 -10.61 23.36
C ASN A 64 -4.57 -9.26 22.61
N LYS A 65 -5.13 -8.23 23.25
CA LYS A 65 -5.17 -6.84 22.73
C LYS A 65 -3.78 -6.31 22.34
N HIS A 66 -2.70 -6.80 22.95
CA HIS A 66 -1.33 -6.40 22.60
C HIS A 66 -0.87 -6.93 21.24
N ALA A 67 -1.37 -8.08 20.79
CA ALA A 67 -1.02 -8.65 19.49
C ALA A 67 -1.52 -7.76 18.35
N PHE A 68 -2.73 -7.21 18.49
CA PHE A 68 -3.31 -6.30 17.51
C PHE A 68 -2.52 -4.98 17.41
N THR A 69 -2.20 -4.35 18.55
CA THR A 69 -1.41 -3.10 18.59
C THR A 69 0.00 -3.31 18.04
N ASN A 70 0.68 -4.41 18.39
CA ASN A 70 1.99 -4.72 17.82
C ASN A 70 1.93 -4.91 16.31
N LEU A 71 0.85 -5.48 15.79
CA LEU A 71 0.67 -5.69 14.35
C LEU A 71 0.50 -4.37 13.59
N VAL A 72 -0.29 -3.44 14.15
CA VAL A 72 -0.42 -2.07 13.61
C VAL A 72 0.94 -1.37 13.62
N SER A 73 1.67 -1.42 14.74
CA SER A 73 3.00 -0.81 14.86
C SER A 73 3.99 -1.41 13.85
N VAL A 74 4.07 -2.74 13.75
CA VAL A 74 4.93 -3.43 12.79
C VAL A 74 4.53 -3.09 11.35
N SER A 75 3.25 -2.88 11.06
CA SER A 75 2.83 -2.45 9.73
C SER A 75 3.34 -1.06 9.39
N VAL A 76 3.17 -0.10 10.30
CA VAL A 76 3.60 1.28 10.09
C VAL A 76 5.12 1.33 9.89
N PHE A 77 5.90 0.70 10.77
CA PHE A 77 7.36 0.64 10.66
C PHE A 77 7.81 -0.16 9.43
N GLY A 78 7.20 -1.32 9.18
CA GLY A 78 7.51 -2.16 8.02
C GLY A 78 7.29 -1.40 6.72
N LYS A 79 6.21 -0.65 6.61
CA LYS A 79 5.93 0.19 5.43
C LYS A 79 6.92 1.32 5.26
N MET A 80 7.41 1.94 6.34
CA MET A 80 8.46 2.97 6.24
C MET A 80 9.77 2.38 5.70
N VAL A 81 10.17 1.19 6.18
CA VAL A 81 11.35 0.49 5.66
C VAL A 81 11.16 0.08 4.20
N VAL A 82 10.00 -0.47 3.86
CA VAL A 82 9.69 -0.87 2.48
C VAL A 82 9.62 0.34 1.55
N ALA A 83 9.10 1.47 2.01
CA ALA A 83 9.11 2.73 1.27
C ALA A 83 10.52 3.21 0.97
N LEU A 84 11.39 3.24 1.99
CA LEU A 84 12.79 3.62 1.82
C LEU A 84 13.52 2.66 0.87
N ALA A 85 13.35 1.35 1.06
CA ALA A 85 13.95 0.34 0.21
C ALA A 85 13.47 0.45 -1.25
N ALA A 86 12.17 0.64 -1.47
CA ALA A 86 11.60 0.78 -2.82
C ALA A 86 12.12 2.04 -3.52
N LEU A 87 12.17 3.18 -2.82
CA LEU A 87 12.71 4.43 -3.38
C LEU A 87 14.21 4.31 -3.66
N PHE A 88 14.98 3.71 -2.76
CA PHE A 88 16.43 3.54 -2.91
C PHE A 88 16.77 2.60 -4.07
N VAL A 89 16.12 1.44 -4.15
CA VAL A 89 16.27 0.49 -5.27
C VAL A 89 15.89 1.18 -6.59
N TYR A 90 14.81 1.96 -6.62
CA TYR A 90 14.42 2.66 -7.83
C TYR A 90 15.41 3.75 -8.25
N GLN A 91 15.91 4.52 -7.30
CA GLN A 91 16.93 5.54 -7.54
C GLN A 91 18.21 4.93 -8.12
N GLN A 92 18.61 3.76 -7.62
CA GLN A 92 19.86 3.12 -8.02
C GLN A 92 19.75 2.35 -9.35
N VAL A 93 18.59 1.75 -9.65
CA VAL A 93 18.38 0.98 -10.88
C VAL A 93 17.94 1.86 -12.06
N ALA A 94 17.06 2.83 -11.82
CA ALA A 94 16.44 3.62 -12.89
C ALA A 94 17.10 4.99 -13.10
N ALA A 95 18.00 5.43 -12.22
CA ALA A 95 18.65 6.75 -12.23
C ALA A 95 17.70 7.86 -12.73
N PRO A 96 16.50 8.00 -12.12
CA PRO A 96 15.46 8.85 -12.68
C PRO A 96 15.92 10.31 -12.70
N SER A 97 15.87 10.94 -13.86
CA SER A 97 16.23 12.36 -14.02
C SER A 97 15.25 13.31 -13.33
N ASN A 98 14.07 12.81 -12.95
CA ASN A 98 12.99 13.56 -12.31
C ASN A 98 12.49 12.88 -11.04
N GLN A 99 12.17 13.66 -10.00
CA GLN A 99 11.71 13.17 -8.69
C GLN A 99 10.21 12.83 -8.61
N TRP A 100 9.48 12.84 -9.74
CA TRP A 100 8.04 12.57 -9.81
C TRP A 100 7.65 11.16 -9.33
N PHE A 101 8.57 10.20 -9.40
CA PHE A 101 8.36 8.85 -8.86
C PHE A 101 8.10 8.85 -7.35
N VAL A 102 8.68 9.82 -6.61
CA VAL A 102 8.43 9.98 -5.16
C VAL A 102 6.99 10.36 -4.91
N GLY A 103 6.45 11.33 -5.67
CA GLY A 103 5.05 11.76 -5.53
C GLY A 103 4.05 10.64 -5.84
N ILE A 104 4.30 9.88 -6.91
CA ILE A 104 3.51 8.68 -7.27
C ILE A 104 3.55 7.64 -6.13
N PHE A 105 4.73 7.39 -5.59
CA PHE A 105 4.90 6.43 -4.49
C PHE A 105 4.16 6.88 -3.23
N LEU A 106 4.30 8.15 -2.88
CA LEU A 106 3.71 8.74 -1.67
C LEU A 106 2.18 8.77 -1.77
N TRP A 107 1.63 9.02 -2.97
CA TRP A 107 0.20 8.89 -3.23
C TRP A 107 -0.31 7.47 -2.96
N CYS A 108 0.34 6.46 -3.54
CA CYS A 108 0.02 5.06 -3.28
C CYS A 108 0.12 4.74 -1.77
N TYR A 109 1.21 5.17 -1.13
CA TYR A 109 1.43 4.96 0.29
C TYR A 109 0.26 5.49 1.13
N VAL A 110 -0.19 6.73 0.89
CA VAL A 110 -1.28 7.35 1.66
C VAL A 110 -2.60 6.64 1.43
N VAL A 111 -2.95 6.34 0.18
CA VAL A 111 -4.23 5.68 -0.15
C VAL A 111 -4.30 4.28 0.47
N PHE A 112 -3.25 3.47 0.32
CA PHE A 112 -3.21 2.12 0.89
C PHE A 112 -3.08 2.13 2.42
N THR A 113 -2.46 3.15 3.01
CA THR A 113 -2.41 3.30 4.47
C THR A 113 -3.76 3.70 5.05
N GLY A 114 -4.50 4.60 4.39
CA GLY A 114 -5.87 4.92 4.78
C GLY A 114 -6.78 3.68 4.73
N PHE A 115 -6.68 2.90 3.65
CA PHE A 115 -7.39 1.63 3.55
C PHE A 115 -7.02 0.65 4.67
N GLU A 116 -5.73 0.54 4.96
CA GLU A 116 -5.21 -0.32 6.02
C GLU A 116 -5.81 -0.01 7.38
N VAL A 117 -5.69 1.26 7.81
CA VAL A 117 -6.22 1.69 9.10
C VAL A 117 -7.72 1.44 9.17
N TRP A 118 -8.44 1.67 8.07
CA TRP A 118 -9.88 1.41 8.00
C TRP A 118 -10.21 -0.08 8.19
N PHE A 119 -9.59 -0.99 7.44
CA PHE A 119 -9.92 -2.42 7.55
C PHE A 119 -9.42 -3.03 8.86
N MET A 120 -8.26 -2.59 9.37
CA MET A 120 -7.72 -2.99 10.66
C MET A 120 -8.67 -2.59 11.79
N THR A 121 -9.15 -1.33 11.80
CA THR A 121 -10.12 -0.86 12.80
C THR A 121 -11.41 -1.68 12.75
N LYS A 122 -11.85 -2.07 11.55
CA LYS A 122 -13.04 -2.92 11.37
C LYS A 122 -12.80 -4.35 11.85
N LEU A 123 -11.59 -4.90 11.67
CA LEU A 123 -11.18 -6.20 12.22
C LEU A 123 -11.11 -6.18 13.75
N ALA A 124 -10.59 -5.10 14.35
CA ALA A 124 -10.49 -4.95 15.81
C ALA A 124 -11.85 -4.91 16.53
N LYS A 125 -12.90 -4.49 15.82
CA LYS A 125 -14.28 -4.40 16.33
C LYS A 125 -15.11 -5.66 16.07
N THR A 126 -14.56 -6.66 15.35
CA THR A 126 -15.22 -7.95 15.09
C THR A 126 -14.79 -8.93 16.17
#